data_AF-Q2YP77-F1
#
_entry.id   AF-Q2YP77-F1
#
_cell.length_a   1.000
_cell.length_b   1.000
_cell.length_c   1.000
_cell.angle_alpha   90.00
_cell.angle_beta   90.00
_cell.angle_gamma   90.00
#
_symmetry.space_group_name_H-M   'P 1'
#
loop_
_entity.id
_entity.type
_entity.pdbx_description
1 polymer ?
#
loop_
_entity_poly.entity_id
_entity_poly.type
_entity_poly.pdbx_seq_one_letter_code
_entity_poly.pdbx_strand_id
1 'polypeptide(L)'
;MGHIAGRIDKLGLVISVLGVGGLLLPFATFRANRIVQGEPRFLFDALPGAIAGLFVLIIGASLLVALLSQHRLLRLGASLISLAVLLVTIGLAATHLAPEGNNYARISPASGFWLLLFALALYAADGLVRLKVRPLPRIALLVVATGLLALLLSSGLWDDISFMKEYHSRAASFWIEARRHIALALGSLLAAAIAGIPLGLICHRLPRLRASVLNSLNIVQTIPSMALFGILIAPLSWFAAQFPWAASLGIRGIGAAPAFVALFLYSLLPIVANTVAGLAQVPEPVTDAARGMGMTRLQRLFRTEFPLAFPVILTGIRIVMVQNIGLTTIAALIGGGGFGIFVFQGIGQTAMDLVLLGALPTVLLAFAAAVILDAAIEIADRGKPA
;
A
#
# COMPACT_ATOMS: atom_id res chain seq x y z
N MET A 1 -0.83 -38.85 22.77
CA MET A 1 -0.99 -37.38 22.58
C MET A 1 0.30 -36.65 22.17
N GLY A 2 1.50 -37.23 22.31
CA GLY A 2 2.77 -36.58 21.93
C GLY A 2 3.10 -36.45 20.43
N HIS A 3 2.42 -37.18 19.54
CA HIS A 3 2.73 -37.16 18.09
C HIS A 3 1.97 -36.12 17.25
N ILE A 4 0.93 -35.46 17.81
CA ILE A 4 0.14 -34.44 17.07
C ILE A 4 0.73 -33.03 17.28
N ALA A 5 1.33 -32.78 18.44
CA ALA A 5 1.91 -31.47 18.78
C ALA A 5 3.08 -31.05 17.87
N GLY A 6 3.72 -32.00 17.18
CA GLY A 6 4.79 -31.71 16.20
C GLY A 6 4.32 -31.35 14.79
N ARG A 7 3.02 -31.37 14.49
CA ARG A 7 2.48 -31.12 13.13
C ARG A 7 1.77 -29.77 12.95
N ILE A 8 1.52 -29.02 14.02
CA ILE A 8 0.76 -27.77 13.96
C ILE A 8 1.69 -26.63 13.50
N ASP A 9 1.34 -25.97 12.40
CA ASP A 9 2.05 -24.78 11.94
C ASP A 9 1.71 -23.59 12.85
N LYS A 10 2.72 -22.93 13.44
CA LYS A 10 2.53 -21.82 14.40
C LYS A 10 1.79 -20.64 13.76
N LEU A 11 2.13 -20.30 12.52
CA LEU A 11 1.47 -19.21 11.81
C LEU A 11 0.07 -19.65 11.36
N GLY A 12 -0.08 -20.91 10.94
CA GLY A 12 -1.34 -21.56 10.66
C GLY A 12 -2.33 -21.53 11.83
N LEU A 13 -1.83 -21.71 13.06
CA LEU A 13 -2.63 -21.56 14.28
C LEU A 13 -3.15 -20.13 14.45
N VAL A 14 -2.29 -19.12 14.29
CA VAL A 14 -2.71 -17.71 14.37
C VAL A 14 -3.76 -17.38 13.31
N ILE A 15 -3.52 -17.80 12.05
CA ILE A 15 -4.47 -17.64 10.94
C ILE A 15 -5.81 -18.32 11.28
N SER A 16 -5.76 -19.54 11.84
CA SER A 16 -6.96 -20.30 12.19
C SER A 16 -7.76 -19.64 13.32
N VAL A 17 -7.09 -19.15 14.36
CA VAL A 17 -7.73 -18.44 15.47
C VAL A 17 -8.40 -17.15 14.98
N LEU A 18 -7.70 -16.35 14.18
CA LEU A 18 -8.28 -15.14 13.58
C LEU A 18 -9.44 -15.49 12.64
N GLY A 19 -9.30 -16.55 11.84
CA GLY A 19 -10.33 -17.02 10.92
C GLY A 19 -11.60 -17.48 11.63
N VAL A 20 -11.46 -18.29 12.68
CA VAL A 20 -12.60 -18.72 13.52
C VAL A 20 -13.23 -17.51 14.21
N GLY A 21 -12.43 -16.60 14.77
CA GLY A 21 -12.94 -15.36 15.35
C GLY A 21 -13.73 -14.54 14.33
N GLY A 22 -13.27 -14.46 13.09
CA GLY A 22 -13.94 -13.76 12.01
C GLY A 22 -15.29 -14.38 11.62
N LEU A 23 -15.41 -15.71 11.66
CA LEU A 23 -16.68 -16.42 11.43
C LEU A 23 -17.71 -16.20 12.55
N LEU A 24 -17.25 -15.91 13.77
CA LEU A 24 -18.11 -15.71 14.94
C LEU A 24 -18.56 -14.25 15.13
N LEU A 25 -17.98 -13.32 14.39
CA LEU A 25 -18.30 -11.89 14.45
C LEU A 25 -19.32 -11.50 13.36
N PRO A 26 -19.98 -10.33 13.49
CA PRO A 26 -20.87 -9.82 12.46
C PRO A 26 -20.19 -9.75 11.09
N PHE A 27 -20.83 -10.30 10.07
CA PHE A 27 -20.29 -10.38 8.70
C PHE A 27 -20.53 -9.07 7.93
N ALA A 28 -21.73 -8.51 8.07
CA ALA A 28 -22.12 -7.24 7.48
C ALA A 28 -22.85 -6.36 8.50
N THR A 29 -22.88 -5.05 8.24
CA THR A 29 -23.68 -4.09 8.98
C THR A 29 -24.75 -3.54 8.05
N PHE A 30 -26.00 -3.63 8.47
CA PHE A 30 -27.14 -3.05 7.76
C PHE A 30 -27.54 -1.71 8.38
N ARG A 31 -27.73 -0.69 7.55
CA ARG A 31 -28.28 0.61 7.94
C ARG A 31 -29.40 0.99 6.97
N ALA A 32 -30.56 1.36 7.49
CA ALA A 32 -31.69 1.78 6.66
C ALA A 32 -31.40 3.05 5.84
N ASN A 33 -30.56 3.94 6.40
CA ASN A 33 -30.01 5.12 5.73
C ASN A 33 -28.74 5.58 6.46
N ARG A 34 -28.14 6.72 6.07
CA ARG A 34 -26.90 7.23 6.67
C ARG A 34 -27.03 7.73 8.13
N ILE A 35 -28.25 7.92 8.63
CA ILE A 35 -28.54 8.51 9.95
C ILE A 35 -28.82 7.41 10.98
N VAL A 36 -29.46 6.32 10.54
CA VAL A 36 -29.82 5.20 11.42
C VAL A 36 -28.56 4.42 11.82
N GLN A 37 -28.50 4.04 13.10
CA GLN A 37 -27.44 3.20 13.65
C GLN A 37 -27.36 1.84 12.94
N GLY A 38 -26.15 1.32 12.81
CA GLY A 38 -25.93 0.05 12.13
C GLY A 38 -26.35 -1.16 12.95
N GLU A 39 -27.18 -2.01 12.36
CA GLU A 39 -27.51 -3.32 12.90
C GLU A 39 -26.49 -4.36 12.43
N PRO A 40 -25.80 -5.04 13.34
CA PRO A 40 -24.90 -6.14 12.97
C PRO A 40 -25.71 -7.32 12.43
N ARG A 41 -25.26 -7.88 11.31
CA ARG A 41 -25.80 -9.12 10.72
C ARG A 41 -24.74 -10.20 10.76
N PHE A 42 -25.02 -11.29 11.49
CA PHE A 42 -24.16 -12.46 11.50
C PHE A 42 -24.28 -13.21 10.17
N LEU A 43 -23.37 -14.14 9.91
CA LEU A 43 -23.23 -14.78 8.61
C LEU A 43 -24.55 -15.40 8.07
N PHE A 44 -25.30 -16.11 8.93
CA PHE A 44 -26.56 -16.75 8.55
C PHE A 44 -27.74 -15.78 8.44
N ASP A 45 -27.63 -14.58 9.01
CA ASP A 45 -28.60 -13.50 8.81
C ASP A 45 -28.28 -12.67 7.57
N ALA A 46 -27.00 -12.61 7.19
CA ALA A 46 -26.49 -11.80 6.09
C ALA A 46 -26.58 -12.51 4.74
N LEU A 47 -26.74 -13.84 4.71
CA LEU A 47 -26.72 -14.66 3.51
C LEU A 47 -27.84 -15.70 3.52
N PRO A 48 -28.31 -16.15 2.35
CA PRO A 48 -29.15 -17.34 2.25
C PRO A 48 -28.46 -18.55 2.92
N GLY A 49 -29.22 -19.31 3.71
CA GLY A 49 -28.65 -20.36 4.58
C GLY A 49 -27.77 -21.39 3.87
N ALA A 50 -28.10 -21.77 2.63
CA ALA A 50 -27.28 -22.68 1.83
C ALA A 50 -25.91 -22.06 1.45
N ILE A 51 -25.89 -20.77 1.10
CA ILE A 51 -24.67 -20.05 0.75
C ILE A 51 -23.81 -19.82 2.00
N ALA A 52 -24.44 -19.46 3.13
CA ALA A 52 -23.76 -19.33 4.42
C ALA A 52 -23.10 -20.66 4.85
N GLY A 53 -23.83 -21.78 4.74
CA GLY A 53 -23.29 -23.11 5.05
C GLY A 53 -22.11 -23.49 4.16
N LEU A 54 -22.21 -23.27 2.84
CA LEU A 54 -21.11 -23.51 1.90
C LEU A 54 -19.89 -22.63 2.22
N PHE A 55 -20.11 -21.35 2.56
CA PHE A 55 -19.05 -20.44 2.98
C PHE A 55 -18.31 -20.96 4.22
N VAL A 56 -19.02 -21.34 5.28
CA VAL A 56 -18.41 -21.89 6.50
C VAL A 56 -17.62 -23.16 6.18
N LEU A 57 -18.13 -24.04 5.32
CA LEU A 57 -17.43 -25.26 4.93
C LEU A 57 -16.12 -24.95 4.20
N ILE A 58 -16.13 -24.04 3.22
CA ILE A 58 -14.93 -23.66 2.46
C ILE A 58 -13.91 -22.98 3.36
N ILE A 59 -14.33 -22.00 4.17
CA ILE A 59 -13.43 -21.30 5.08
C ILE A 59 -12.89 -22.27 6.14
N GLY A 60 -13.75 -23.09 6.75
CA GLY A 60 -13.35 -24.11 7.73
C GLY A 60 -12.33 -25.10 7.16
N ALA A 61 -12.55 -25.61 5.95
CA ALA A 61 -11.59 -26.46 5.26
C ALA A 61 -10.26 -25.74 5.00
N SER A 62 -10.30 -24.48 4.56
CA SER A 62 -9.09 -23.66 4.34
C SER A 62 -8.28 -23.46 5.63
N LEU A 63 -8.94 -23.19 6.75
CA LEU A 63 -8.29 -23.05 8.06
C LEU A 63 -7.70 -24.39 8.56
N LEU A 64 -8.38 -25.51 8.33
CA LEU A 64 -7.81 -26.84 8.63
C LEU A 64 -6.55 -27.11 7.80
N VAL A 65 -6.55 -26.74 6.51
CA VAL A 65 -5.34 -26.80 5.67
C VAL A 65 -4.25 -25.89 6.23
N ALA A 66 -4.59 -24.68 6.68
CA ALA A 66 -3.64 -23.75 7.29
C ALA A 66 -3.00 -24.32 8.56
N LEU A 67 -3.78 -25.04 9.38
CA LEU A 67 -3.32 -25.61 10.65
C LEU A 67 -2.47 -26.87 10.46
N LEU A 68 -2.88 -27.76 9.54
CA LEU A 68 -2.41 -29.15 9.49
C LEU A 68 -1.52 -29.46 8.27
N SER A 69 -1.65 -28.72 7.17
CA SER A 69 -0.92 -29.03 5.94
C SER A 69 0.43 -28.31 5.86
N GLN A 70 1.46 -29.07 5.52
CA GLN A 70 2.80 -28.58 5.17
C GLN A 70 2.98 -28.37 3.65
N HIS A 71 2.00 -28.79 2.84
CA HIS A 71 2.10 -28.75 1.39
C HIS A 71 1.87 -27.31 0.87
N ARG A 72 2.94 -26.67 0.39
CA ARG A 72 2.98 -25.23 0.10
C ARG A 72 1.98 -24.81 -0.98
N LEU A 73 1.81 -25.62 -2.02
CA LEU A 73 0.84 -25.34 -3.09
C LEU A 73 -0.61 -25.48 -2.62
N LEU A 74 -0.87 -26.45 -1.73
CA LEU A 74 -2.22 -26.66 -1.18
C LEU A 74 -2.61 -25.47 -0.30
N ARG A 75 -1.68 -25.00 0.53
CA ARG A 75 -1.86 -23.80 1.36
C ARG A 75 -2.16 -22.56 0.54
N LEU A 76 -1.34 -22.29 -0.50
CA LEU A 76 -1.57 -21.14 -1.37
C LEU A 76 -2.92 -21.27 -2.09
N GLY A 77 -3.22 -22.43 -2.67
CA GLY A 77 -4.51 -22.68 -3.34
C GLY A 77 -5.70 -22.46 -2.40
N ALA A 78 -5.66 -23.02 -1.19
CA ALA A 78 -6.69 -22.83 -0.17
C ALA A 78 -6.86 -21.35 0.19
N SER A 79 -5.77 -20.62 0.42
CA SER A 79 -5.82 -19.19 0.74
C SER A 79 -6.46 -18.34 -0.37
N LEU A 80 -6.07 -18.56 -1.64
CA LEU A 80 -6.59 -17.82 -2.79
C LEU A 80 -8.07 -18.13 -3.04
N ILE A 81 -8.47 -19.40 -2.94
CA ILE A 81 -9.88 -19.80 -3.07
C ILE A 81 -10.71 -19.15 -1.96
N SER A 82 -10.24 -19.21 -0.70
CA SER A 82 -10.96 -18.61 0.43
C SER A 82 -11.08 -17.08 0.34
N LEU A 83 -10.04 -16.39 -0.18
CA LEU A 83 -10.11 -14.95 -0.46
C LEU A 83 -11.14 -14.64 -1.54
N ALA A 84 -11.13 -15.36 -2.66
CA ALA A 84 -12.10 -15.17 -3.73
C ALA A 84 -13.53 -15.40 -3.22
N VAL A 85 -13.75 -16.48 -2.46
CA VAL A 85 -15.04 -16.79 -1.86
C VAL A 85 -15.49 -15.70 -0.89
N LEU A 86 -14.61 -15.16 -0.04
CA LEU A 86 -14.92 -14.04 0.86
C LEU A 86 -15.34 -12.76 0.11
N LEU A 87 -14.63 -12.42 -0.97
CA LEU A 87 -14.96 -11.23 -1.78
C LEU A 87 -16.27 -11.40 -2.55
N VAL A 88 -16.60 -12.62 -2.98
CA VAL A 88 -17.88 -12.91 -3.63
C VAL A 88 -19.03 -12.87 -2.62
N THR A 89 -18.87 -13.49 -1.45
CA THR A 89 -19.96 -13.59 -0.48
C THR A 89 -20.32 -12.27 0.17
N ILE A 90 -19.39 -11.31 0.31
CA ILE A 90 -19.75 -9.99 0.83
C ILE A 90 -20.65 -9.21 -0.15
N GLY A 91 -20.47 -9.40 -1.46
CA GLY A 91 -21.36 -8.83 -2.47
C GLY A 91 -22.74 -9.48 -2.46
N LEU A 92 -22.79 -10.82 -2.40
CA LEU A 92 -24.04 -11.56 -2.25
C LEU A 92 -24.80 -11.18 -0.97
N ALA A 93 -24.09 -10.94 0.13
CA ALA A 93 -24.70 -10.48 1.37
C ALA A 93 -25.29 -9.08 1.23
N ALA A 94 -24.60 -8.19 0.52
CA ALA A 94 -25.11 -6.85 0.25
C ALA A 94 -26.40 -6.87 -0.57
N THR A 95 -26.44 -7.67 -1.63
CA THR A 95 -27.66 -7.84 -2.45
C THR A 95 -28.78 -8.53 -1.69
N HIS A 96 -28.49 -9.53 -0.86
CA HIS A 96 -29.51 -10.21 -0.05
C HIS A 96 -30.14 -9.30 1.00
N LEU A 97 -29.34 -8.42 1.61
CA LEU A 97 -29.79 -7.47 2.63
C LEU A 97 -30.38 -6.18 2.05
N ALA A 98 -30.20 -5.92 0.76
CA ALA A 98 -30.71 -4.72 0.09
C ALA A 98 -32.24 -4.81 -0.07
N PRO A 99 -33.02 -3.89 0.50
CA PRO A 99 -34.47 -3.87 0.30
C PRO A 99 -34.79 -3.49 -1.14
N GLU A 100 -35.76 -4.19 -1.76
CA GLU A 100 -36.18 -3.93 -3.14
C GLU A 100 -36.61 -2.46 -3.32
N GLY A 101 -36.07 -1.81 -4.36
CA GLY A 101 -36.38 -0.42 -4.68
C GLY A 101 -35.79 0.64 -3.73
N ASN A 102 -35.03 0.25 -2.70
CA ASN A 102 -34.48 1.20 -1.71
C ASN A 102 -32.99 1.52 -1.94
N ASN A 103 -32.73 2.68 -2.54
CA ASN A 103 -31.38 3.19 -2.78
C ASN A 103 -30.72 3.87 -1.56
N TYR A 104 -31.47 4.07 -0.47
CA TYR A 104 -30.97 4.70 0.76
C TYR A 104 -30.29 3.72 1.70
N ALA A 105 -30.66 2.44 1.65
CA ALA A 105 -30.05 1.41 2.47
C ALA A 105 -28.53 1.34 2.23
N ARG A 106 -27.79 1.10 3.32
CA ARG A 106 -26.33 1.02 3.35
C ARG A 106 -25.92 -0.29 4.01
N ILE A 107 -25.34 -1.18 3.20
CA ILE A 107 -24.76 -2.44 3.64
C ILE A 107 -23.25 -2.34 3.53
N SER A 108 -22.55 -2.54 4.64
CA SER A 108 -21.11 -2.37 4.70
C SER A 108 -20.46 -3.61 5.34
N PRO A 109 -19.23 -3.99 4.95
CA PRO A 109 -18.55 -5.09 5.60
C PRO A 109 -18.28 -4.79 7.08
N ALA A 110 -18.57 -5.76 7.94
CA ALA A 110 -18.42 -5.63 9.39
C ALA A 110 -17.13 -6.31 9.90
N SER A 111 -16.95 -6.33 11.22
CA SER A 111 -15.70 -6.80 11.86
C SER A 111 -15.33 -8.23 11.50
N GLY A 112 -16.30 -9.13 11.34
CA GLY A 112 -16.07 -10.52 10.91
C GLY A 112 -15.49 -10.59 9.50
N PHE A 113 -16.02 -9.82 8.55
CA PHE A 113 -15.44 -9.71 7.21
C PHE A 113 -14.00 -9.19 7.23
N TRP A 114 -13.74 -8.09 7.95
CA TRP A 114 -12.39 -7.50 7.98
C TRP A 114 -11.37 -8.42 8.64
N LEU A 115 -11.77 -9.12 9.71
CA LEU A 115 -10.91 -10.09 10.40
C LEU A 115 -10.61 -11.31 9.50
N LEU A 116 -11.61 -11.81 8.77
CA LEU A 116 -11.42 -12.86 7.77
C LEU A 116 -10.50 -12.39 6.64
N LEU A 117 -10.74 -11.19 6.09
CA LEU A 117 -9.91 -10.64 5.01
C LEU A 117 -8.45 -10.54 5.46
N PHE A 118 -8.21 -10.06 6.68
CA PHE A 118 -6.87 -9.97 7.26
C PHE A 118 -6.23 -11.36 7.43
N ALA A 119 -6.94 -12.31 8.06
CA ALA A 119 -6.44 -13.66 8.28
C ALA A 119 -6.10 -14.38 6.96
N LEU A 120 -6.97 -14.27 5.96
CA LEU A 120 -6.78 -14.91 4.65
C LEU A 120 -5.73 -14.22 3.80
N ALA A 121 -5.58 -12.89 3.90
CA ALA A 121 -4.49 -12.16 3.25
C ALA A 121 -3.12 -12.55 3.84
N LEU A 122 -3.04 -12.69 5.18
CA LEU A 122 -1.85 -13.25 5.84
C LEU A 122 -1.56 -14.68 5.39
N TYR A 123 -2.60 -15.50 5.22
CA TYR A 123 -2.45 -16.86 4.74
C TYR A 123 -1.90 -16.93 3.31
N ALA A 124 -2.39 -16.08 2.41
CA ALA A 124 -1.86 -15.97 1.06
C ALA A 124 -0.40 -15.49 1.06
N ALA A 125 -0.08 -14.48 1.88
CA ALA A 125 1.29 -13.98 2.03
C ALA A 125 2.25 -15.08 2.54
N ASP A 126 1.84 -15.86 3.54
CA ASP A 126 2.59 -17.03 4.03
C ASP A 126 2.86 -18.04 2.91
N GLY A 127 1.83 -18.39 2.14
CA GLY A 127 1.94 -19.31 1.00
C GLY A 127 2.96 -18.82 -0.03
N LEU A 128 2.93 -17.54 -0.40
CA LEU A 128 3.85 -16.92 -1.36
C LEU A 128 5.29 -16.90 -0.84
N VAL A 129 5.50 -16.56 0.43
CA VAL A 129 6.84 -16.54 1.05
C VAL A 129 7.43 -17.96 1.10
N ARG A 130 6.65 -18.97 1.49
CA ARG A 130 7.12 -20.36 1.57
C ARG A 130 7.45 -20.98 0.21
N LEU A 131 6.75 -20.58 -0.84
CA LEU A 131 7.04 -21.01 -2.21
C LEU A 131 8.30 -20.37 -2.78
N LYS A 132 8.89 -19.36 -2.12
CA LYS A 132 10.04 -18.59 -2.63
C LYS A 132 9.79 -18.12 -4.07
N VAL A 133 8.59 -17.59 -4.31
CA VAL A 133 8.13 -17.22 -5.65
C VAL A 133 9.10 -16.21 -6.26
N ARG A 134 9.65 -16.55 -7.42
CA ARG A 134 10.55 -15.69 -8.21
C ARG A 134 9.90 -14.32 -8.48
N PRO A 135 10.69 -13.27 -8.78
CA PRO A 135 10.18 -11.91 -8.89
C PRO A 135 9.12 -11.75 -10.00
N LEU A 136 9.34 -12.34 -11.19
CA LEU A 136 8.39 -12.21 -12.31
C LEU A 136 7.03 -12.87 -12.03
N PRO A 137 6.94 -14.13 -11.52
CA PRO A 137 5.66 -14.71 -11.13
C PRO A 137 4.94 -13.93 -10.02
N ARG A 138 5.64 -13.24 -9.12
CA ARG A 138 5.00 -12.35 -8.12
C ARG A 138 4.24 -11.20 -8.80
N ILE A 139 4.86 -10.58 -9.81
CA ILE A 139 4.20 -9.54 -10.63
C ILE A 139 3.03 -10.14 -11.41
N ALA A 140 3.19 -11.32 -12.02
CA ALA A 140 2.11 -11.98 -12.75
C ALA A 140 0.91 -12.27 -11.82
N LEU A 141 1.17 -12.74 -10.60
CA LEU A 141 0.12 -13.00 -9.60
C LEU A 141 -0.59 -11.72 -9.18
N LEU A 142 0.14 -10.60 -9.03
CA LEU A 142 -0.43 -9.29 -8.77
C LEU A 142 -1.34 -8.84 -9.93
N VAL A 143 -0.87 -8.96 -11.19
CA VAL A 143 -1.67 -8.62 -12.37
C VAL A 143 -2.94 -9.46 -12.45
N VAL A 144 -2.84 -10.77 -12.20
CA VAL A 144 -4.00 -11.66 -12.14
C VAL A 144 -4.95 -11.25 -11.02
N ALA A 145 -4.44 -10.98 -9.82
CA ALA A 145 -5.28 -10.55 -8.69
C ALA A 145 -5.98 -9.21 -8.98
N THR A 146 -5.28 -8.23 -9.55
CA THR A 146 -5.86 -6.95 -9.97
C THR A 146 -6.90 -7.14 -11.08
N GLY A 147 -6.63 -8.02 -12.05
CA GLY A 147 -7.57 -8.36 -13.12
C GLY A 147 -8.84 -9.03 -12.58
N LEU A 148 -8.71 -9.99 -11.67
CA LEU A 148 -9.84 -10.64 -11.00
C LEU A 148 -10.65 -9.66 -10.15
N LEU A 149 -9.98 -8.75 -9.43
CA LEU A 149 -10.66 -7.69 -8.69
C LEU A 149 -11.41 -6.74 -9.63
N ALA A 150 -10.80 -6.34 -10.76
CA ALA A 150 -11.45 -5.51 -11.76
C ALA A 150 -12.68 -6.20 -12.38
N LEU A 151 -12.57 -7.50 -12.69
CA LEU A 151 -13.70 -8.31 -13.17
C LEU A 151 -14.82 -8.36 -12.13
N LEU A 152 -14.49 -8.63 -10.86
CA LEU A 152 -15.44 -8.62 -9.75
C LEU A 152 -16.17 -7.29 -9.64
N LEU A 153 -15.44 -6.17 -9.66
CA LEU A 153 -16.02 -4.82 -9.59
C LEU A 153 -16.89 -4.50 -10.81
N SER A 154 -16.52 -4.98 -12.00
CA SER A 154 -17.31 -4.78 -13.23
C SER A 154 -18.54 -5.69 -13.37
N SER A 155 -18.59 -6.77 -12.60
CA SER A 155 -19.68 -7.77 -12.67
C SER A 155 -21.01 -7.27 -12.08
N GLY A 156 -21.00 -6.15 -11.36
CA GLY A 156 -22.14 -5.63 -10.61
C GLY A 156 -22.36 -6.31 -9.25
N LEU A 157 -21.61 -7.37 -8.91
CA LEU A 157 -21.75 -8.09 -7.65
C LEU A 157 -21.55 -7.21 -6.40
N TRP A 158 -20.79 -6.13 -6.53
CA TRP A 158 -20.49 -5.21 -5.43
C TRP A 158 -21.34 -3.93 -5.46
N ASP A 159 -22.26 -3.77 -6.41
CA ASP A 159 -23.03 -2.53 -6.58
C ASP A 159 -23.88 -2.18 -5.35
N ASP A 160 -24.34 -3.18 -4.61
CA ASP A 160 -25.12 -3.00 -3.39
C ASP A 160 -24.27 -2.63 -2.15
N ILE A 161 -22.95 -2.78 -2.22
CA ILE A 161 -22.06 -2.42 -1.12
C ILE A 161 -21.99 -0.90 -1.00
N SER A 162 -22.14 -0.38 0.21
CA SER A 162 -22.24 1.06 0.47
C SER A 162 -21.13 1.90 -0.15
N PHE A 163 -19.86 1.49 -0.06
CA PHE A 163 -18.76 2.26 -0.63
C PHE A 163 -18.77 2.25 -2.17
N MET A 164 -19.34 1.23 -2.81
CA MET A 164 -19.55 1.21 -4.26
C MET A 164 -20.70 2.13 -4.67
N LYS A 165 -21.77 2.21 -3.87
CA LYS A 165 -22.80 3.25 -4.05
C LYS A 165 -22.20 4.66 -3.95
N GLU A 166 -21.29 4.90 -3.02
CA GLU A 166 -20.55 6.17 -2.94
C GLU A 166 -19.65 6.40 -4.16
N TYR A 167 -18.96 5.37 -4.64
CA TYR A 167 -18.16 5.43 -5.86
C TYR A 167 -19.01 5.83 -7.07
N HIS A 168 -20.11 5.14 -7.33
CA HIS A 168 -20.99 5.40 -8.47
C HIS A 168 -21.53 6.84 -8.44
N SER A 169 -21.88 7.35 -7.25
CA SER A 169 -22.31 8.75 -7.08
C SER A 169 -21.19 9.78 -7.30
N ARG A 170 -19.91 9.38 -7.22
CA ARG A 170 -18.75 10.30 -7.19
C ARG A 170 -17.66 9.92 -8.20
N ALA A 171 -17.97 9.08 -9.19
CA ALA A 171 -16.97 8.44 -10.04
C ALA A 171 -16.06 9.46 -10.75
N ALA A 172 -16.63 10.57 -11.25
CA ALA A 172 -15.84 11.63 -11.89
C ALA A 172 -14.81 12.25 -10.93
N SER A 173 -15.23 12.63 -9.72
CA SER A 173 -14.33 13.17 -8.69
C SER A 173 -13.31 12.13 -8.24
N PHE A 174 -13.70 10.86 -8.12
CA PHE A 174 -12.81 9.77 -7.74
C PHE A 174 -11.60 9.67 -8.68
N TRP A 175 -11.82 9.68 -10.00
CA TRP A 175 -10.73 9.57 -10.97
C TRP A 175 -9.87 10.85 -11.07
N ILE A 176 -10.44 12.02 -10.81
CA ILE A 176 -9.67 13.26 -10.68
C ILE A 176 -8.71 13.16 -9.50
N GLU A 177 -9.21 12.77 -8.33
CA GLU A 177 -8.40 12.64 -7.12
C GLU A 177 -7.43 11.45 -7.22
N ALA A 178 -7.77 10.35 -7.90
CA ALA A 178 -6.85 9.25 -8.15
C ALA A 178 -5.61 9.71 -8.94
N ARG A 179 -5.80 10.47 -10.03
CA ARG A 179 -4.70 11.05 -10.81
C ARG A 179 -3.86 12.00 -9.97
N ARG A 180 -4.51 12.84 -9.15
CA ARG A 180 -3.82 13.79 -8.26
C ARG A 180 -3.00 13.08 -7.19
N HIS A 181 -3.53 12.00 -6.63
CA HIS A 181 -2.83 11.17 -5.65
C HIS A 181 -1.56 10.55 -6.26
N ILE A 182 -1.68 9.95 -7.44
CA ILE A 182 -0.54 9.35 -8.16
C ILE A 182 0.49 10.41 -8.55
N ALA A 183 0.05 11.56 -9.08
CA ALA A 183 0.92 12.64 -9.49
C ALA A 183 1.74 13.22 -8.33
N LEU A 184 1.12 13.40 -7.15
CA LEU A 184 1.83 13.84 -5.95
C LEU A 184 2.82 12.81 -5.44
N ALA A 185 2.39 11.55 -5.30
CA ALA A 185 3.24 10.48 -4.77
C ALA A 185 4.47 10.20 -5.66
N LEU A 186 4.24 10.03 -6.97
CA LEU A 186 5.33 9.78 -7.94
C LEU A 186 6.14 11.03 -8.23
N GLY A 187 5.50 12.19 -8.42
CA GLY A 187 6.21 13.42 -8.77
C GLY A 187 7.18 13.86 -7.68
N SER A 188 6.77 13.79 -6.41
CA SER A 188 7.63 14.13 -5.27
C SER A 188 8.77 13.12 -5.10
N LEU A 189 8.50 11.82 -5.29
CA LEU A 189 9.53 10.77 -5.31
C LEU A 189 10.55 11.01 -6.41
N LEU A 190 10.12 11.30 -7.64
CA LEU A 190 11.01 11.54 -8.78
C LEU A 190 11.90 12.76 -8.53
N ALA A 191 11.33 13.87 -8.06
CA ALA A 191 12.10 15.05 -7.68
C ALA A 191 13.12 14.72 -6.57
N ALA A 192 12.71 13.95 -5.56
CA ALA A 192 13.58 13.55 -4.46
C ALA A 192 14.67 12.56 -4.91
N ALA A 193 14.42 11.71 -5.89
CA ALA A 193 15.44 10.83 -6.47
C ALA A 193 16.46 11.63 -7.27
N ILE A 194 16.00 12.59 -8.10
CA ILE A 194 16.84 13.49 -8.89
C ILE A 194 17.76 14.33 -8.00
N ALA A 195 17.27 14.82 -6.86
CA ALA A 195 18.07 15.61 -5.92
C ALA A 195 18.89 14.73 -4.94
N GLY A 196 18.26 13.69 -4.40
CA GLY A 196 18.76 12.87 -3.31
C GLY A 196 19.85 11.89 -3.72
N ILE A 197 19.80 11.32 -4.94
CA ILE A 197 20.85 10.41 -5.41
C ILE A 197 22.18 11.17 -5.60
N PRO A 198 22.23 12.32 -6.31
CA PRO A 198 23.45 13.14 -6.36
C PRO A 198 23.93 13.59 -4.98
N LEU A 199 23.01 14.01 -4.10
CA LEU A 199 23.37 14.41 -2.74
C LEU A 199 23.97 13.25 -1.94
N GLY A 200 23.44 12.04 -2.08
CA GLY A 200 23.99 10.81 -1.50
C GLY A 200 25.37 10.47 -2.04
N LEU A 201 25.59 10.62 -3.35
CA LEU A 201 26.91 10.45 -3.96
C LEU A 201 27.93 11.45 -3.39
N ILE A 202 27.54 12.72 -3.23
CA ILE A 202 28.39 13.76 -2.63
C ILE A 202 28.71 13.39 -1.18
N CYS A 203 27.72 12.96 -0.38
CA CYS A 203 27.93 12.53 1.00
C CYS A 203 28.84 11.31 1.12
N HIS A 204 28.77 10.37 0.17
CA HIS A 204 29.67 9.22 0.12
C HIS A 204 31.12 9.65 -0.17
N ARG A 205 31.32 10.60 -1.09
CA ARG A 205 32.66 11.10 -1.45
C ARG A 205 33.26 12.08 -0.44
N LEU A 206 32.44 12.81 0.29
CA LEU A 206 32.84 13.81 1.27
C LEU A 206 32.30 13.42 2.65
N PRO A 207 32.98 12.54 3.40
CA PRO A 207 32.53 12.06 4.71
C PRO A 207 32.23 13.19 5.72
N ARG A 208 32.92 14.33 5.58
CA ARG A 208 32.70 15.53 6.40
C ARG A 208 31.28 16.11 6.26
N LEU A 209 30.67 16.01 5.08
CA LEU A 209 29.32 16.50 4.83
C LEU A 209 28.25 15.49 5.24
N ARG A 210 28.57 14.20 5.25
CA ARG A 210 27.63 13.10 5.50
C ARG A 210 26.83 13.30 6.78
N ALA A 211 27.51 13.55 7.90
CA ALA A 211 26.86 13.69 9.20
C ALA A 211 25.92 14.90 9.23
N SER A 212 26.38 16.05 8.73
CA SER A 212 25.57 17.29 8.70
C SER A 212 24.33 17.13 7.82
N VAL A 213 24.47 16.59 6.60
CA VAL A 213 23.34 16.40 5.67
C VAL A 213 22.33 15.41 6.24
N LEU A 214 22.77 14.22 6.67
CA LEU A 214 21.86 13.19 7.19
C LEU A 214 21.15 13.65 8.48
N ASN A 215 21.85 14.35 9.37
CA ASN A 215 21.23 14.89 10.59
C ASN A 215 20.19 15.97 10.27
N SER A 216 20.47 16.88 9.33
CA SER A 216 19.50 17.89 8.89
C SER A 216 18.25 17.26 8.28
N LEU A 217 18.42 16.27 7.39
CA LEU A 217 17.29 15.56 6.79
C LEU A 217 16.51 14.74 7.83
N ASN A 218 17.20 14.21 8.85
CA ASN A 218 16.56 13.53 9.98
C ASN A 218 15.69 14.49 10.80
N ILE A 219 16.18 15.69 11.11
CA ILE A 219 15.40 16.72 11.82
C ILE A 219 14.09 16.99 11.07
N VAL A 220 14.14 17.15 9.75
CA VAL A 220 12.94 17.39 8.94
C VAL A 220 11.92 16.24 9.05
N GLN A 221 12.36 14.97 9.02
CA GLN A 221 11.47 13.82 9.17
C GLN A 221 10.89 13.66 10.58
N THR A 222 11.49 14.27 11.60
CA THR A 222 10.95 14.25 12.97
C THR A 222 9.83 15.25 13.19
N ILE A 223 9.70 16.27 12.33
CA ILE A 223 8.59 17.23 12.38
C ILE A 223 7.33 16.50 11.93
N PRO A 224 6.23 16.45 12.69
CA PRO A 224 4.98 15.82 12.25
C PRO A 224 4.50 16.38 10.91
N SER A 225 4.01 15.53 10.00
CA SER A 225 3.66 15.94 8.63
C SER A 225 2.63 17.08 8.58
N MET A 226 1.64 17.03 9.48
CA MET A 226 0.66 18.10 9.68
C MET A 226 1.30 19.45 10.07
N ALA A 227 2.29 19.40 10.97
CA ALA A 227 3.01 20.61 11.39
C ALA A 227 3.90 21.13 10.26
N LEU A 228 4.59 20.25 9.53
CA LEU A 228 5.40 20.65 8.37
C LEU A 228 4.54 21.32 7.30
N PHE A 229 3.34 20.79 7.01
CA PHE A 229 2.41 21.45 6.10
C PHE A 229 2.06 22.87 6.57
N GLY A 230 1.74 23.04 7.86
CA GLY A 230 1.47 24.35 8.45
C GLY A 230 2.64 25.32 8.35
N ILE A 231 3.86 24.85 8.64
CA ILE A 231 5.10 25.63 8.51
C ILE A 231 5.32 26.10 7.07
N LEU A 232 4.97 25.29 6.07
CA LEU A 232 5.14 25.62 4.66
C LEU A 232 4.12 26.65 4.13
N ILE A 233 3.00 26.89 4.83
CA ILE A 233 1.97 27.85 4.39
C ILE A 233 2.56 29.25 4.22
N ALA A 234 3.26 29.77 5.25
CA ALA A 234 3.75 31.14 5.23
C ALA A 234 4.88 31.36 4.20
N PRO A 235 5.94 30.52 4.14
CA PRO A 235 7.00 30.68 3.14
C PRO A 235 6.50 30.56 1.70
N LEU A 236 5.61 29.60 1.40
CA LEU A 236 5.10 29.43 0.04
C LEU A 236 4.11 30.53 -0.34
N SER A 237 3.30 31.04 0.60
CA SER A 237 2.44 32.21 0.36
C SER A 237 3.27 33.45 0.06
N TRP A 238 4.32 33.69 0.85
CA TRP A 238 5.24 34.80 0.62
C TRP A 238 5.94 34.69 -0.74
N PHE A 239 6.44 33.50 -1.09
CA PHE A 239 7.08 33.26 -2.38
C PHE A 239 6.13 33.50 -3.55
N ALA A 240 4.89 33.00 -3.45
CA ALA A 240 3.87 33.22 -4.49
C ALA A 240 3.48 34.69 -4.65
N ALA A 241 3.51 35.48 -3.57
CA ALA A 241 3.24 36.92 -3.61
C ALA A 241 4.37 37.71 -4.29
N GLN A 242 5.62 37.31 -4.08
CA GLN A 242 6.79 37.97 -4.66
C GLN A 242 7.02 37.60 -6.14
N PHE A 243 6.61 36.39 -6.54
CA PHE A 243 6.86 35.86 -7.89
C PHE A 243 5.55 35.49 -8.58
N PRO A 244 4.95 36.39 -9.39
CA PRO A 244 3.67 36.13 -10.07
C PRO A 244 3.67 34.89 -10.97
N TRP A 245 4.82 34.56 -11.57
CA TRP A 245 4.99 33.35 -12.39
C TRP A 245 4.91 32.06 -11.55
N ALA A 246 5.28 32.10 -10.27
CA ALA A 246 5.17 30.94 -9.38
C ALA A 246 3.69 30.70 -9.02
N ALA A 247 2.95 31.77 -8.77
CA ALA A 247 1.51 31.72 -8.53
C ALA A 247 0.73 31.18 -9.74
N SER A 248 1.14 31.53 -10.97
CA SER A 248 0.51 30.99 -12.19
C SER A 248 0.77 29.50 -12.40
N LEU A 249 1.89 28.97 -11.88
CA LEU A 249 2.18 27.52 -11.83
C LEU A 249 1.47 26.79 -10.68
N GLY A 250 0.63 27.49 -9.89
CA GLY A 250 -0.12 26.90 -8.79
C GLY A 250 0.65 26.81 -7.46
N ILE A 251 1.80 27.47 -7.33
CA ILE A 251 2.52 27.58 -6.05
C ILE A 251 1.77 28.55 -5.15
N ARG A 252 1.28 28.04 -4.01
CA ARG A 252 0.51 28.77 -3.00
C ARG A 252 0.79 28.16 -1.62
N GLY A 253 0.41 28.86 -0.55
CA GLY A 253 0.57 28.34 0.82
C GLY A 253 -0.27 27.12 1.15
N ILE A 254 -1.37 26.89 0.46
CA ILE A 254 -2.23 25.71 0.61
C ILE A 254 -2.38 25.01 -0.75
N GLY A 255 -2.69 23.72 -0.73
CA GLY A 255 -2.94 22.94 -1.93
C GLY A 255 -1.82 21.95 -2.27
N ALA A 256 -1.64 21.69 -3.56
CA ALA A 256 -0.71 20.68 -4.05
C ALA A 256 0.77 21.06 -3.82
N ALA A 257 1.13 22.35 -3.83
CA ALA A 257 2.51 22.80 -3.69
C ALA A 257 3.13 22.46 -2.32
N PRO A 258 2.57 22.87 -1.17
CA PRO A 258 3.07 22.47 0.15
C PRO A 258 3.07 20.95 0.36
N ALA A 259 2.05 20.25 -0.17
CA ALA A 259 2.00 18.79 -0.15
C ALA A 259 3.21 18.17 -0.87
N PHE A 260 3.48 18.63 -2.10
CA PHE A 260 4.62 18.17 -2.89
C PHE A 260 5.95 18.44 -2.19
N VAL A 261 6.14 19.65 -1.65
CA VAL A 261 7.39 20.03 -0.97
C VAL A 261 7.61 19.17 0.28
N ALA A 262 6.60 18.96 1.10
CA ALA A 262 6.74 18.11 2.28
C ALA A 262 7.01 16.64 1.93
N LEU A 263 6.30 16.08 0.94
CA LEU A 263 6.57 14.72 0.44
C LEU A 263 8.01 14.61 -0.10
N PHE A 264 8.46 15.59 -0.88
CA PHE A 264 9.82 15.68 -1.37
C PHE A 264 10.84 15.70 -0.23
N LEU A 265 10.64 16.57 0.77
CA LEU A 265 11.54 16.70 1.92
C LEU A 265 11.63 15.40 2.73
N TYR A 266 10.50 14.73 2.96
CA TYR A 266 10.46 13.44 3.65
C TYR A 266 11.14 12.33 2.85
N SER A 267 11.03 12.39 1.52
CA SER A 267 11.66 11.45 0.60
C SER A 267 13.19 11.55 0.57
N LEU A 268 13.76 12.72 0.90
CA LEU A 268 15.20 12.95 0.78
C LEU A 268 16.03 12.05 1.70
N LEU A 269 15.68 11.92 2.97
CA LEU A 269 16.52 11.16 3.91
C LEU A 269 16.65 9.69 3.50
N PRO A 270 15.58 8.92 3.25
CA PRO A 270 15.73 7.53 2.85
C PRO A 270 16.50 7.38 1.53
N ILE A 271 16.32 8.28 0.56
CA ILE A 271 17.04 8.22 -0.73
C ILE A 271 18.53 8.50 -0.53
N VAL A 272 18.89 9.56 0.18
CA VAL A 272 20.29 9.94 0.44
C VAL A 272 20.96 8.85 1.28
N ALA A 273 20.31 8.37 2.35
CA ALA A 273 20.84 7.35 3.23
C ALA A 273 21.08 6.01 2.50
N ASN A 274 20.11 5.55 1.70
CA ASN A 274 20.27 4.32 0.92
C ASN A 274 21.29 4.48 -0.21
N THR A 275 21.44 5.67 -0.80
CA THR A 275 22.50 5.92 -1.79
C THR A 275 23.89 5.84 -1.16
N VAL A 276 24.08 6.47 0.01
CA VAL A 276 25.35 6.39 0.74
C VAL A 276 25.65 4.95 1.18
N ALA A 277 24.63 4.24 1.69
CA ALA A 277 24.78 2.84 2.10
C ALA A 277 25.09 1.92 0.93
N GLY A 278 24.41 2.06 -0.20
CA GLY A 278 24.64 1.25 -1.39
C GLY A 278 26.06 1.41 -1.94
N LEU A 279 26.55 2.66 -2.05
CA LEU A 279 27.92 2.92 -2.50
C LEU A 279 28.97 2.42 -1.50
N ALA A 280 28.68 2.47 -0.19
CA ALA A 280 29.57 1.96 0.84
C ALA A 280 29.65 0.42 0.90
N GLN A 281 28.65 -0.29 0.35
CA GLN A 281 28.62 -1.76 0.30
C GLN A 281 29.34 -2.35 -0.93
N VAL A 282 29.84 -1.51 -1.84
CA VAL A 282 30.58 -1.98 -3.01
C VAL A 282 31.91 -2.62 -2.54
N PRO A 283 32.21 -3.88 -2.91
CA PRO A 283 33.42 -4.56 -2.43
C PRO A 283 34.70 -3.84 -2.88
N GLU A 284 35.63 -3.62 -1.95
CA GLU A 284 36.93 -3.01 -2.24
C GLU A 284 37.71 -3.73 -3.37
N PRO A 285 37.77 -5.08 -3.42
CA PRO A 285 38.50 -5.80 -4.48
C PRO A 285 37.99 -5.46 -5.89
N VAL A 286 36.68 -5.23 -6.03
CA VAL A 286 36.06 -4.85 -7.31
C VAL A 286 36.50 -3.44 -7.72
N THR A 287 36.55 -2.52 -6.76
CA THR A 287 36.99 -1.14 -7.03
C THR A 287 38.49 -1.03 -7.33
N ASP A 288 39.32 -1.89 -6.73
CA ASP A 288 40.76 -1.95 -6.99
C ASP A 288 41.08 -2.64 -8.32
N ALA A 289 40.35 -3.70 -8.68
CA ALA A 289 40.43 -4.29 -10.01
C ALA A 289 40.07 -3.26 -11.10
N ALA A 290 38.99 -2.48 -10.89
CA ALA A 290 38.62 -1.41 -11.81
C ALA A 290 39.71 -0.33 -11.94
N ARG A 291 40.39 0.03 -10.84
CA ARG A 291 41.58 0.92 -10.87
C ARG A 291 42.73 0.29 -11.65
N GLY A 292 43.03 -0.99 -11.42
CA GLY A 292 44.09 -1.74 -12.09
C GLY A 292 43.88 -1.85 -13.61
N MET A 293 42.63 -1.85 -14.07
CA MET A 293 42.26 -1.78 -15.49
C MET A 293 42.32 -0.36 -16.10
N GLY A 294 42.77 0.65 -15.34
CA GLY A 294 42.92 2.03 -15.81
C GLY A 294 41.60 2.82 -15.89
N MET A 295 40.53 2.38 -15.22
CA MET A 295 39.25 3.11 -15.25
C MET A 295 39.36 4.46 -14.55
N THR A 296 38.84 5.51 -15.20
CA THR A 296 38.69 6.83 -14.56
C THR A 296 37.65 6.79 -13.44
N ARG A 297 37.64 7.82 -12.57
CA ARG A 297 36.67 7.92 -11.46
C ARG A 297 35.21 7.90 -11.95
N LEU A 298 34.92 8.48 -13.11
CA LEU A 298 33.57 8.48 -13.69
C LEU A 298 33.24 7.12 -14.32
N GLN A 299 34.20 6.50 -15.01
CA GLN A 299 34.01 5.15 -15.56
C GLN A 299 33.74 4.14 -14.43
N ARG A 300 34.55 4.16 -13.37
CA ARG A 300 34.36 3.28 -12.21
C ARG A 300 33.02 3.53 -11.50
N LEU A 301 32.62 4.80 -11.36
CA LEU A 301 31.31 5.13 -10.78
C LEU A 301 30.17 4.51 -11.60
N PHE A 302 30.09 4.81 -12.90
CA PHE A 302 28.93 4.41 -13.71
C PHE A 302 28.97 2.95 -14.18
N ARG A 303 30.16 2.35 -14.34
CA ARG A 303 30.32 0.98 -14.84
C ARG A 303 30.51 -0.07 -13.74
N THR A 304 30.75 0.34 -12.49
CA THR A 304 31.11 -0.60 -11.42
C THR A 304 30.39 -0.28 -10.11
N GLU A 305 30.65 0.88 -9.50
CA GLU A 305 30.11 1.23 -8.18
C GLU A 305 28.58 1.39 -8.21
N PHE A 306 28.06 2.18 -9.16
CA PHE A 306 26.63 2.50 -9.24
C PHE A 306 25.76 1.28 -9.57
N PRO A 307 26.10 0.42 -10.55
CA PRO A 307 25.35 -0.82 -10.78
C PRO A 307 25.29 -1.74 -9.55
N LEU A 308 26.38 -1.87 -8.79
CA LEU A 308 26.42 -2.70 -7.58
C LEU A 308 25.64 -2.09 -6.41
N ALA A 309 25.61 -0.76 -6.32
CA ALA A 309 24.84 -0.02 -5.33
C ALA A 309 23.34 0.09 -5.66
N PHE A 310 22.96 -0.09 -6.93
CA PHE A 310 21.61 0.16 -7.43
C PHE A 310 20.49 -0.60 -6.70
N PRO A 311 20.62 -1.89 -6.32
CA PRO A 311 19.58 -2.60 -5.56
C PRO A 311 19.27 -1.93 -4.21
N VAL A 312 20.29 -1.39 -3.55
CA VAL A 312 20.13 -0.68 -2.27
C VAL A 312 19.48 0.69 -2.49
N ILE A 313 19.87 1.41 -3.55
CA ILE A 313 19.22 2.67 -3.94
C ILE A 313 17.72 2.43 -4.24
N LEU A 314 17.39 1.38 -4.99
CA LEU A 314 16.01 0.96 -5.28
C LEU A 314 15.24 0.61 -4.00
N THR A 315 15.91 0.04 -2.98
CA THR A 315 15.30 -0.19 -1.67
C THR A 315 14.87 1.12 -1.02
N GLY A 316 15.70 2.17 -1.11
CA GLY A 316 15.32 3.52 -0.69
C GLY A 316 14.11 4.08 -1.45
N ILE A 317 14.10 3.91 -2.78
CA ILE A 317 12.97 4.31 -3.65
C ILE A 317 11.68 3.58 -3.25
N ARG A 318 11.74 2.27 -2.96
CA ARG A 318 10.60 1.47 -2.48
C ARG A 318 10.02 2.02 -1.18
N ILE A 319 10.89 2.27 -0.19
CA ILE A 319 10.46 2.80 1.12
C ILE A 319 9.71 4.11 0.91
N VAL A 320 10.31 5.04 0.14
CA VAL A 320 9.70 6.33 -0.14
C VAL A 320 8.42 6.20 -0.94
N MET A 321 8.33 5.31 -1.93
CA MET A 321 7.10 5.16 -2.72
C MET A 321 5.92 4.76 -1.84
N VAL A 322 6.10 3.75 -0.98
CA VAL A 322 5.06 3.28 -0.05
C VAL A 322 4.70 4.38 0.96
N GLN A 323 5.72 5.06 1.49
CA GLN A 323 5.54 6.18 2.42
C GLN A 323 4.78 7.35 1.76
N ASN A 324 5.13 7.74 0.54
CA ASN A 324 4.51 8.85 -0.18
C ASN A 324 3.06 8.55 -0.54
N ILE A 325 2.71 7.33 -0.94
CA ILE A 325 1.30 6.94 -1.13
C ILE A 325 0.50 7.19 0.15
N GLY A 326 1.01 6.73 1.30
CA GLY A 326 0.37 6.96 2.60
C GLY A 326 0.26 8.44 2.98
N LEU A 327 1.37 9.19 2.88
CA LEU A 327 1.41 10.61 3.26
C LEU A 327 0.58 11.49 2.32
N THR A 328 0.43 11.11 1.05
CA THR A 328 -0.42 11.83 0.10
C THR A 328 -1.89 11.82 0.55
N THR A 329 -2.33 10.78 1.27
CA THR A 329 -3.67 10.78 1.89
C THR A 329 -3.80 11.92 2.89
N ILE A 330 -2.80 12.16 3.74
CA ILE A 330 -2.82 13.23 4.75
C ILE A 330 -2.81 14.62 4.08
N ALA A 331 -2.16 14.76 2.92
CA ALA A 331 -2.08 16.02 2.18
C ALA A 331 -3.47 16.60 1.81
N ALA A 332 -4.53 15.80 1.77
CA ALA A 332 -5.88 16.29 1.57
C ALA A 332 -6.33 17.32 2.62
N LEU A 333 -5.81 17.26 3.86
CA LEU A 333 -6.15 18.19 4.95
C LEU A 333 -5.76 19.65 4.66
N ILE A 334 -4.77 19.86 3.80
CA ILE A 334 -4.32 21.21 3.40
C ILE A 334 -4.73 21.53 1.95
N GLY A 335 -5.72 20.82 1.41
CA GLY A 335 -6.19 20.98 0.03
C GLY A 335 -5.28 20.37 -1.02
N GLY A 336 -4.33 19.51 -0.63
CA GLY A 336 -3.40 18.79 -1.51
C GLY A 336 -4.10 17.85 -2.48
N GLY A 337 -5.31 17.38 -2.15
CA GLY A 337 -6.10 16.45 -2.95
C GLY A 337 -5.73 14.99 -2.72
N GLY A 338 -6.06 14.14 -3.68
CA GLY A 338 -5.85 12.70 -3.62
C GLY A 338 -6.98 11.94 -2.92
N PHE A 339 -6.82 10.63 -2.78
CA PHE A 339 -7.80 9.77 -2.10
C PHE A 339 -8.13 10.21 -0.67
N GLY A 340 -7.24 10.97 -0.02
CA GLY A 340 -7.48 11.57 1.28
C GLY A 340 -8.71 12.47 1.36
N ILE A 341 -9.14 13.07 0.24
CA ILE A 341 -10.36 13.87 0.19
C ILE A 341 -11.56 13.04 0.64
N PHE A 342 -11.68 11.79 0.17
CA PHE A 342 -12.77 10.89 0.59
C PHE A 342 -12.60 10.43 2.04
N VAL A 343 -11.36 10.13 2.46
CA VAL A 343 -11.05 9.72 3.84
C VAL A 343 -11.49 10.79 4.84
N PHE A 344 -11.04 12.03 4.68
CA PHE A 344 -11.34 13.09 5.63
C PHE A 344 -12.78 13.60 5.55
N GLN A 345 -13.40 13.59 4.36
CA GLN A 345 -14.83 13.82 4.24
C GLN A 345 -15.64 12.75 4.98
N GLY A 346 -15.27 11.48 4.82
CA GLY A 346 -15.91 10.37 5.51
C GLY A 346 -15.78 10.47 7.04
N ILE A 347 -14.59 10.79 7.54
CA ILE A 347 -14.37 11.03 8.97
C ILE A 347 -15.24 12.20 9.47
N GLY A 348 -15.21 13.34 8.77
CA GLY A 348 -15.99 14.53 9.15
C GLY A 348 -17.50 14.33 9.11
N GLN A 349 -17.99 13.38 8.31
CA GLN A 349 -19.41 13.05 8.18
C GLN A 349 -19.81 11.77 8.93
N THR A 350 -18.88 11.16 9.69
CA THR A 350 -19.06 9.82 10.30
C THR A 350 -19.52 8.73 9.30
N ALA A 351 -19.18 8.92 8.03
CA ALA A 351 -19.54 8.06 6.91
C ALA A 351 -18.38 7.12 6.59
N MET A 352 -18.33 5.97 7.27
CA MET A 352 -17.28 4.96 7.07
C MET A 352 -17.16 4.50 5.60
N ASP A 353 -18.25 4.52 4.84
CA ASP A 353 -18.27 4.11 3.43
C ASP A 353 -17.43 5.05 2.55
N LEU A 354 -17.46 6.36 2.85
CA LEU A 354 -16.58 7.34 2.20
C LEU A 354 -15.13 7.18 2.65
N VAL A 355 -14.90 6.81 3.91
CA VAL A 355 -13.55 6.49 4.40
C VAL A 355 -12.96 5.34 3.62
N LEU A 356 -13.72 4.25 3.44
CA LEU A 356 -13.32 3.08 2.67
C LEU A 356 -13.07 3.40 1.20
N LEU A 357 -13.89 4.27 0.60
CA LEU A 357 -13.73 4.72 -0.79
C LEU A 357 -12.34 5.34 -1.05
N GLY A 358 -11.76 6.04 -0.07
CA GLY A 358 -10.40 6.58 -0.17
C GLY A 358 -9.31 5.62 0.35
N ALA A 359 -9.58 4.89 1.43
CA ALA A 359 -8.60 4.05 2.08
C ALA A 359 -8.24 2.79 1.27
N LEU A 360 -9.23 2.08 0.73
CA LEU A 360 -9.01 0.84 -0.03
C LEU A 360 -8.09 1.03 -1.25
N PRO A 361 -8.33 1.99 -2.17
CA PRO A 361 -7.42 2.19 -3.30
C PRO A 361 -6.03 2.65 -2.87
N THR A 362 -5.90 3.39 -1.76
CA THR A 362 -4.60 3.78 -1.21
C THR A 362 -3.79 2.56 -0.77
N VAL A 363 -4.39 1.64 -0.01
CA VAL A 363 -3.75 0.39 0.45
C VAL A 363 -3.38 -0.50 -0.74
N LEU A 364 -4.30 -0.66 -1.70
CA LEU A 364 -4.05 -1.45 -2.91
C LEU A 364 -2.90 -0.88 -3.74
N LEU A 365 -2.83 0.44 -3.90
CA LEU A 365 -1.76 1.11 -4.62
C LEU A 365 -0.41 0.95 -3.90
N ALA A 366 -0.37 1.12 -2.57
CA ALA A 366 0.83 0.93 -1.76
C ALA A 366 1.36 -0.50 -1.84
N PHE A 367 0.45 -1.48 -1.72
CA PHE A 367 0.80 -2.90 -1.82
C PHE A 367 1.32 -3.25 -3.22
N ALA A 368 0.64 -2.80 -4.28
CA ALA A 368 1.07 -3.04 -5.66
C ALA A 368 2.46 -2.42 -5.93
N ALA A 369 2.68 -1.17 -5.51
CA ALA A 369 3.96 -0.49 -5.64
C ALA A 369 5.09 -1.25 -4.90
N ALA A 370 4.82 -1.72 -3.68
CA ALA A 370 5.77 -2.52 -2.90
C ALA A 370 6.15 -3.81 -3.63
N VAL A 371 5.17 -4.58 -4.11
CA VAL A 371 5.41 -5.85 -4.82
C VAL A 371 6.23 -5.64 -6.10
N ILE A 372 5.90 -4.62 -6.89
CA ILE A 372 6.61 -4.30 -8.14
C ILE A 372 8.06 -3.91 -7.85
N LEU A 373 8.29 -3.03 -6.88
CA LEU A 373 9.64 -2.57 -6.53
C LEU A 373 10.46 -3.67 -5.85
N ASP A 374 9.86 -4.51 -5.01
CA ASP A 374 10.51 -5.69 -4.43
C ASP A 374 10.98 -6.68 -5.51
N ALA A 375 10.16 -6.87 -6.55
CA ALA A 375 10.54 -7.70 -7.68
C ALA A 375 11.68 -7.05 -8.49
N ALA A 376 11.64 -5.74 -8.70
CA ALA A 376 12.70 -5.00 -9.39
C ALA A 376 14.04 -5.06 -8.63
N ILE A 377 14.03 -4.89 -7.31
CA ILE A 377 15.22 -5.00 -6.44
C ILE A 377 15.85 -6.39 -6.58
N GLU A 378 15.06 -7.46 -6.48
CA GLU A 378 15.57 -8.83 -6.58
C GLU A 378 16.17 -9.12 -7.96
N ILE A 379 15.56 -8.61 -9.03
CA ILE A 379 16.11 -8.75 -10.40
C ILE A 379 17.46 -8.02 -10.52
N ALA A 380 17.56 -6.82 -9.96
CA ALA A 380 18.79 -6.03 -9.99
C ALA A 380 19.91 -6.68 -9.16
N ASP A 381 19.59 -7.33 -8.04
CA ASP A 381 20.58 -7.98 -7.17
C ASP A 381 21.16 -9.27 -7.77
N ARG A 382 20.35 -10.04 -8.53
CA ARG A 382 20.78 -11.26 -9.23
C ARG A 382 21.77 -11.01 -10.37
N GLY A 383 21.94 -9.77 -10.81
CA GLY A 383 22.92 -9.39 -11.83
C GLY A 383 24.36 -9.31 -11.32
N LYS A 384 24.61 -9.52 -10.02
CA LYS A 384 25.96 -9.49 -9.45
C LYS A 384 26.73 -10.77 -9.83
N PRO A 385 27.92 -10.66 -10.45
CA PRO A 385 28.83 -11.80 -10.52
C PRO A 385 29.20 -12.23 -9.10
N ALA A 386 29.20 -13.55 -8.87
CA ALA A 386 29.49 -14.17 -7.57
C ALA A 386 30.93 -13.91 -7.10
#